data_AF-A0AAV7D2Q5-F1
#
_entry.id   AF-A0AAV7D2Q5-F1
#
_cell.length_a   1.000
_cell.length_b   1.000
_cell.length_c   1.000
_cell.angle_alpha   90.00
_cell.angle_beta   90.00
_cell.angle_gamma   90.00
#
_symmetry.space_group_name_H-M   'P 1'
#
loop_
_entity.id
_entity.type
_entity.pdbx_description
1 polymer ?
#
loop_
_entity_poly.entity_id
_entity_poly.type
_entity_poly.pdbx_seq_one_letter_code
_entity_poly.pdbx_strand_id
1 'polypeptide(L)'
;MVTASHNPKQDNGYKVYWENGAQIIPPHDKGIALAIEDNLEPWPHAWDDSLIDDSPLLKDPFSSINKDYFSDIQTHCYHRDINKKSKLKFVHTSVHGVGHEFVQSAFQAFSFSPPLAVPQQKDPDPEFPTVKYPNPEEGKGVLKLSFELADKVGARIILANDPDADRLAVAEKQESGDWKVFSGNELGALLGWWIFTCWKEQNPERGAVKNVYMLASTVSSKILRAIAVQEGFHFEETLTGFKWMGNRAKELIDQGKSVLFAFEEAIGYMCSPLVLDKDGVSAAVIAAEMASYLATKNLTLSQQLDAIFNKYGYHISRNSYFLCYDQTTIQNLFDNLRNYDGDSKYPKLCGKFEVTGVRDLTTGYDDSQPDNKAILPTSKSSQMITFTFGNGGVATMRTSGTEPKIKYYAELCAAPGNSDYNQLKKELNDLADAIEEHFFQPEKNKLQRKVD
;
A
#
# COMPACT_ATOMS: atom_id res chain seq x y z
N MET A 1 8.77 -12.06 12.96
CA MET A 1 7.36 -12.43 12.67
C MET A 1 7.36 -13.54 11.63
N VAL A 2 6.79 -14.71 11.92
CA VAL A 2 6.72 -15.83 10.96
C VAL A 2 5.44 -15.69 10.15
N THR A 3 5.58 -15.43 8.85
CA THR A 3 4.48 -15.12 7.93
C THR A 3 5.00 -15.09 6.50
N ALA A 4 4.22 -15.64 5.57
CA ALA A 4 4.37 -15.41 4.14
C ALA A 4 3.36 -14.36 3.60
N SER A 5 2.65 -13.66 4.50
CA SER A 5 1.61 -12.66 4.20
C SER A 5 0.55 -13.26 3.26
N HIS A 6 0.32 -12.65 2.10
CA HIS A 6 -0.66 -13.01 1.09
C HIS A 6 -0.19 -14.08 0.09
N ASN A 7 1.00 -14.67 0.28
CA ASN A 7 1.53 -15.71 -0.61
C ASN A 7 0.74 -17.02 -0.51
N PRO A 8 0.90 -17.94 -1.49
CA PRO A 8 0.31 -19.28 -1.42
C PRO A 8 0.77 -20.07 -0.19
N LYS A 9 -0.05 -21.02 0.27
CA LYS A 9 0.23 -21.84 1.47
C LYS A 9 1.54 -22.64 1.44
N GLN A 10 2.12 -22.86 0.27
CA GLN A 10 3.39 -23.58 0.12
C GLN A 10 4.59 -22.72 0.51
N ASP A 11 4.43 -21.40 0.53
CA ASP A 11 5.49 -20.47 0.89
C ASP A 11 5.60 -20.39 2.41
N ASN A 12 6.84 -20.43 2.90
CA ASN A 12 7.17 -20.08 4.28
C ASN A 12 7.99 -18.80 4.27
N GLY A 13 7.77 -17.93 5.26
CA GLY A 13 8.39 -16.62 5.30
C GLY A 13 8.59 -16.13 6.72
N TYR A 14 9.54 -15.22 6.88
CA TYR A 14 9.70 -14.47 8.10
C TYR A 14 10.04 -13.02 7.79
N LYS A 15 9.45 -12.10 8.55
CA LYS A 15 9.75 -10.67 8.52
C LYS A 15 10.63 -10.32 9.73
N VAL A 16 11.72 -9.63 9.46
CA VAL A 16 12.70 -9.16 10.46
C VAL A 16 12.55 -7.66 10.66
N TYR A 17 12.43 -7.26 11.91
CA TYR A 17 12.36 -5.87 12.35
C TYR A 17 13.59 -5.55 13.20
N TRP A 18 14.03 -4.30 13.15
CA TRP A 18 15.14 -3.83 13.96
C TRP A 18 14.65 -3.26 15.30
N GLU A 19 15.57 -2.80 16.15
CA GLU A 19 15.25 -2.21 17.46
C GLU A 19 14.37 -0.96 17.36
N ASN A 20 14.32 -0.32 16.20
CA ASN A 20 13.46 0.84 15.93
C ASN A 20 11.99 0.47 15.61
N GLY A 21 11.66 -0.82 15.56
CA GLY A 21 10.31 -1.31 15.24
C GLY A 21 9.96 -1.32 13.75
N ALA A 22 10.84 -0.84 12.87
CA ALA A 22 10.68 -0.91 11.42
C ALA A 22 11.38 -2.15 10.85
N GLN A 23 10.97 -2.60 9.65
CA GLN A 23 11.65 -3.67 8.94
C GLN A 23 13.10 -3.29 8.61
N ILE A 24 14.00 -4.29 8.62
CA ILE A 24 15.43 -4.07 8.35
C ILE A 24 15.70 -3.52 6.93
N ILE A 25 16.71 -2.66 6.83
CA ILE A 25 17.27 -2.13 5.57
C ILE A 25 18.80 -2.30 5.59
N PRO A 26 19.49 -2.14 4.44
CA PRO A 26 20.95 -2.13 4.42
C PRO A 26 21.56 -1.16 5.43
N PRO A 27 22.67 -1.55 6.11
CA PRO A 27 23.46 -2.77 5.90
C PRO A 27 23.05 -3.98 6.76
N HIS A 28 22.00 -3.89 7.59
CA HIS A 28 21.63 -4.97 8.52
C HIS A 28 21.27 -6.28 7.80
N ASP A 29 20.55 -6.19 6.69
CA ASP A 29 20.20 -7.33 5.85
C ASP A 29 21.43 -8.08 5.31
N LYS A 30 22.46 -7.36 4.85
CA LYS A 30 23.73 -7.95 4.41
C LYS A 30 24.48 -8.62 5.55
N GLY A 31 24.50 -8.00 6.74
CA GLY A 31 25.13 -8.58 7.92
C GLY A 31 24.45 -9.90 8.33
N ILE A 32 23.11 -9.93 8.31
CA ILE A 32 22.32 -11.14 8.58
C ILE A 32 22.60 -12.21 7.53
N ALA A 33 22.62 -11.84 6.24
CA ALA A 33 22.92 -12.79 5.16
C ALA A 33 24.30 -13.44 5.31
N LEU A 34 25.34 -12.63 5.59
CA LEU A 34 26.69 -13.14 5.86
C LEU A 34 26.72 -14.07 7.08
N ALA A 35 26.03 -13.69 8.17
CA ALA A 35 25.94 -14.54 9.35
C ALA A 35 25.26 -15.89 9.06
N ILE A 36 24.25 -15.92 8.18
CA ILE A 36 23.62 -17.16 7.73
C ILE A 36 24.60 -18.01 6.92
N GLU A 37 25.30 -17.40 5.95
CA GLU A 37 26.30 -18.09 5.12
C GLU A 37 27.46 -18.68 5.94
N ASP A 38 27.85 -18.02 7.03
CA ASP A 38 28.89 -18.49 7.95
C ASP A 38 28.39 -19.60 8.92
N ASN A 39 27.07 -19.81 9.04
CA ASN A 39 26.45 -20.71 10.02
C ASN A 39 25.39 -21.63 9.39
N LEU A 40 25.78 -22.38 8.35
CA LEU A 40 24.86 -23.26 7.60
C LEU A 40 24.43 -24.53 8.36
N GLU A 41 25.19 -24.94 9.36
CA GLU A 41 24.86 -26.09 10.20
C GLU A 41 24.04 -25.63 11.41
N PRO A 42 22.79 -26.12 11.57
CA PRO A 42 22.02 -25.87 12.78
C PRO A 42 22.81 -26.33 14.02
N TRP A 43 22.72 -25.55 15.10
CA TRP A 43 23.35 -25.96 16.36
C TRP A 43 22.81 -27.32 16.83
N PRO A 44 23.61 -28.13 17.55
CA PRO A 44 23.19 -29.47 17.98
C PRO A 44 21.83 -29.52 18.70
N HIS A 45 21.46 -28.43 19.38
CA HIS A 45 20.21 -28.30 20.14
C HIS A 45 19.20 -27.33 19.49
N ALA A 46 19.38 -26.95 18.22
CA ALA A 46 18.50 -25.97 17.56
C ALA A 46 17.04 -26.44 17.44
N TRP A 47 16.82 -27.75 17.45
CA TRP A 47 15.50 -28.40 17.38
C TRP A 47 14.96 -28.86 18.74
N ASP A 48 15.71 -28.62 19.82
CA ASP A 48 15.29 -28.98 21.17
C ASP A 48 14.40 -27.87 21.73
N ASP A 49 13.09 -28.02 21.52
CA ASP A 49 12.10 -27.06 22.00
C ASP A 49 11.94 -27.10 23.52
N SER A 50 12.32 -28.19 24.20
CA SER A 50 12.30 -28.27 25.67
C SER A 50 13.19 -27.21 26.35
N LEU A 51 14.13 -26.61 25.62
CA LEU A 51 14.95 -25.48 26.08
C LEU A 51 14.11 -24.24 26.44
N ILE A 52 12.88 -24.11 25.92
CA ILE A 52 12.03 -22.94 26.13
C ILE A 52 11.15 -23.06 27.38
N ASP A 53 10.77 -24.28 27.78
CA ASP A 53 9.68 -24.54 28.74
C ASP A 53 9.91 -23.87 30.11
N ASP A 54 11.15 -23.88 30.58
CA ASP A 54 11.55 -23.34 31.90
C ASP A 54 12.53 -22.16 31.81
N SER A 55 12.75 -21.60 30.62
CA SER A 55 13.74 -20.53 30.44
C SER A 55 13.27 -19.21 31.07
N PRO A 56 14.03 -18.58 31.99
CA PRO A 56 13.69 -17.26 32.53
C PRO A 56 13.72 -16.14 31.48
N LEU A 57 14.22 -16.44 30.27
CA LEU A 57 14.24 -15.52 29.13
C LEU A 57 12.94 -15.59 28.31
N LEU A 58 12.16 -16.69 28.42
CA LEU A 58 10.87 -16.80 27.76
C LEU A 58 9.84 -15.96 28.51
N LYS A 59 9.25 -15.00 27.80
CA LYS A 59 8.15 -14.18 28.30
C LYS A 59 7.09 -14.14 27.22
N ASP A 60 5.84 -14.37 27.60
CA ASP A 60 4.70 -14.10 26.72
C ASP A 60 4.27 -12.63 26.92
N PRO A 61 4.55 -11.73 25.97
CA PRO A 61 4.19 -10.34 26.10
C PRO A 61 2.77 -10.08 25.56
N PHE A 62 2.04 -11.10 25.08
CA PHE A 62 0.81 -10.94 24.31
C PHE A 62 -0.20 -10.06 25.03
N SER A 63 -0.52 -10.36 26.29
CA SER A 63 -1.52 -9.58 27.04
C SER A 63 -1.13 -8.10 27.20
N SER A 64 0.15 -7.82 27.51
CA SER A 64 0.64 -6.44 27.66
C SER A 64 0.66 -5.69 26.34
N ILE A 65 1.25 -6.29 25.29
CA ILE A 65 1.40 -5.65 23.98
C ILE A 65 0.04 -5.45 23.32
N ASN A 66 -0.87 -6.40 23.46
CA ASN A 66 -2.22 -6.29 22.91
C ASN A 66 -3.00 -5.13 23.57
N LYS A 67 -2.87 -4.98 24.89
CA LYS A 67 -3.45 -3.84 25.62
C LYS A 67 -2.84 -2.51 25.16
N ASP A 68 -1.52 -2.43 25.05
CA ASP A 68 -0.81 -1.21 24.66
C ASP A 68 -1.17 -0.82 23.22
N TYR A 69 -1.17 -1.77 22.28
CA TYR A 69 -1.60 -1.57 20.90
C TYR A 69 -3.02 -1.00 20.80
N PHE A 70 -3.99 -1.55 21.54
CA PHE A 70 -5.35 -1.03 21.51
C PHE A 70 -5.51 0.31 22.24
N SER A 71 -4.65 0.62 23.21
CA SER A 71 -4.58 1.96 23.81
C SER A 71 -4.04 2.98 22.80
N ASP A 72 -3.03 2.58 22.04
CA ASP A 72 -2.36 3.42 21.05
C ASP A 72 -3.28 3.79 19.89
N ILE A 73 -3.95 2.81 19.26
CA ILE A 73 -4.83 3.13 18.13
C ILE A 73 -6.05 3.95 18.55
N GLN A 74 -6.48 3.90 19.83
CA GLN A 74 -7.60 4.71 20.33
C GLN A 74 -7.30 6.21 20.32
N THR A 75 -6.03 6.61 20.32
CA THR A 75 -5.63 8.01 20.17
C THR A 75 -6.01 8.58 18.80
N HIS A 76 -6.28 7.70 17.83
CA HIS A 76 -6.75 8.04 16.49
C HIS A 76 -8.27 7.86 16.31
N CYS A 77 -9.03 7.70 17.40
CA CYS A 77 -10.50 7.71 17.36
C CYS A 77 -11.03 9.12 17.59
N TYR A 78 -11.47 9.78 16.52
CA TYR A 78 -11.89 11.18 16.55
C TYR A 78 -13.40 11.35 16.78
N HIS A 79 -14.20 10.35 16.41
CA HIS A 79 -15.66 10.45 16.41
C HIS A 79 -16.36 9.31 17.16
N ARG A 80 -15.86 9.01 18.37
CA ARG A 80 -16.38 7.95 19.25
C ARG A 80 -17.89 7.95 19.46
N ASP A 81 -18.50 9.14 19.61
CA ASP A 81 -19.94 9.27 19.79
C ASP A 81 -20.74 8.92 18.53
N ILE A 82 -20.19 9.20 17.34
CA ILE A 82 -20.76 8.78 16.06
C ILE A 82 -20.64 7.26 15.94
N ASN A 83 -19.47 6.71 16.26
CA ASN A 83 -19.20 5.27 16.18
C ASN A 83 -20.20 4.46 17.01
N LYS A 84 -20.41 4.88 18.27
CA LYS A 84 -21.36 4.24 19.21
C LYS A 84 -22.81 4.26 18.71
N LYS A 85 -23.20 5.30 17.97
CA LYS A 85 -24.56 5.48 17.45
C LYS A 85 -24.73 4.96 16.02
N SER A 86 -23.64 4.55 15.37
CA SER A 86 -23.64 4.16 13.96
C SER A 86 -24.64 3.05 13.70
N LYS A 87 -25.41 3.21 12.62
CA LYS A 87 -26.34 2.20 12.10
C LYS A 87 -25.76 1.47 10.90
N LEU A 88 -24.58 1.87 10.43
CA LEU A 88 -23.88 1.14 9.39
C LEU A 88 -23.51 -0.24 9.91
N LYS A 89 -23.78 -1.24 9.08
CA LYS A 89 -23.31 -2.61 9.29
C LYS A 89 -22.06 -2.82 8.45
N PHE A 90 -21.09 -3.46 9.07
CA PHE A 90 -19.81 -3.83 8.48
C PHE A 90 -19.72 -5.34 8.41
N VAL A 91 -19.25 -5.87 7.29
CA VAL A 91 -18.82 -7.27 7.18
C VAL A 91 -17.30 -7.32 7.19
N HIS A 92 -16.73 -8.29 7.91
CA HIS A 92 -15.30 -8.49 8.01
C HIS A 92 -14.91 -9.89 7.56
N THR A 93 -13.80 -10.00 6.83
CA THR A 93 -13.14 -11.28 6.55
C THR A 93 -11.65 -11.16 6.84
N SER A 94 -11.08 -12.22 7.42
CA SER A 94 -9.64 -12.36 7.61
C SER A 94 -9.02 -13.29 6.57
N VAL A 95 -9.81 -13.82 5.63
CA VAL A 95 -9.35 -14.74 4.58
C VAL A 95 -8.53 -15.89 5.19
N HIS A 96 -9.02 -16.48 6.29
CA HIS A 96 -8.34 -17.52 7.10
C HIS A 96 -7.05 -17.07 7.79
N GLY A 97 -6.89 -15.77 7.99
CA GLY A 97 -5.80 -15.14 8.72
C GLY A 97 -6.06 -14.91 10.20
N VAL A 98 -5.06 -14.32 10.86
CA VAL A 98 -5.09 -14.01 12.29
C VAL A 98 -5.95 -12.79 12.65
N GLY A 99 -6.36 -11.98 11.65
CA GLY A 99 -6.92 -10.64 11.88
C GLY A 99 -8.28 -10.57 12.58
N HIS A 100 -9.02 -11.68 12.74
CA HIS A 100 -10.41 -11.64 13.21
C HIS A 100 -10.53 -11.05 14.60
N GLU A 101 -9.86 -11.66 15.60
CA GLU A 101 -9.94 -11.19 16.98
C GLU A 101 -9.43 -9.75 17.15
N PHE A 102 -8.40 -9.38 16.38
CA PHE A 102 -7.82 -8.04 16.42
C PHE A 102 -8.76 -6.97 15.84
N VAL A 103 -9.44 -7.25 14.73
CA VAL A 103 -10.43 -6.30 14.16
C VAL A 103 -11.67 -6.18 15.05
N GLN A 104 -12.14 -7.28 15.65
CA GLN A 104 -13.23 -7.21 16.63
C GLN A 104 -12.85 -6.30 17.81
N SER A 105 -11.63 -6.44 18.31
CA SER A 105 -11.10 -5.65 19.42
C SER A 105 -10.85 -4.18 19.02
N ALA A 106 -10.37 -3.92 17.80
CA ALA A 106 -10.22 -2.57 17.27
C ALA A 106 -11.57 -1.84 17.20
N PHE A 107 -12.62 -2.50 16.72
CA PHE A 107 -13.97 -1.95 16.70
C PHE A 107 -14.47 -1.61 18.11
N GLN A 108 -14.25 -2.50 19.09
CA GLN A 108 -14.58 -2.23 20.49
C GLN A 108 -13.79 -1.03 21.04
N ALA A 109 -12.50 -0.95 20.73
CA ALA A 109 -11.62 0.14 21.10
C ALA A 109 -12.11 1.50 20.57
N PHE A 110 -12.75 1.54 19.40
CA PHE A 110 -13.39 2.73 18.81
C PHE A 110 -14.88 2.90 19.20
N SER A 111 -15.37 2.08 20.14
CA SER A 111 -16.75 2.06 20.63
C SER A 111 -17.81 1.70 19.59
N PHE A 112 -17.44 0.93 18.56
CA PHE A 112 -18.37 0.33 17.62
C PHE A 112 -19.01 -0.95 18.14
N SER A 113 -20.16 -1.32 17.56
CA SER A 113 -20.58 -2.71 17.54
C SER A 113 -19.62 -3.51 16.63
N PRO A 114 -19.16 -4.71 17.03
CA PRO A 114 -18.22 -5.46 16.22
C PRO A 114 -18.77 -5.82 14.83
N PRO A 115 -17.91 -5.94 13.80
CA PRO A 115 -18.34 -6.25 12.45
C PRO A 115 -18.78 -7.71 12.33
N LEU A 116 -19.69 -7.99 11.41
CA LEU A 116 -20.19 -9.33 11.13
C LEU A 116 -19.12 -10.11 10.37
N ALA A 117 -18.56 -11.13 11.01
CA ALA A 117 -17.51 -11.95 10.39
C ALA A 117 -18.07 -12.93 9.36
N VAL A 118 -17.35 -13.11 8.25
CA VAL A 118 -17.62 -14.19 7.28
C VAL A 118 -17.31 -15.54 7.94
N PRO A 119 -18.32 -16.36 8.27
CA PRO A 119 -18.11 -17.56 9.10
C PRO A 119 -17.08 -18.54 8.53
N GLN A 120 -17.00 -18.63 7.21
CA GLN A 120 -16.11 -19.54 6.50
C GLN A 120 -14.67 -19.03 6.38
N GLN A 121 -14.37 -17.79 6.77
CA GLN A 121 -13.05 -17.16 6.58
C GLN A 121 -12.51 -16.45 7.83
N LYS A 122 -13.22 -16.54 8.96
CA LYS A 122 -12.87 -15.82 10.19
C LYS A 122 -11.78 -16.50 11.02
N ASP A 123 -11.72 -17.83 10.99
CA ASP A 123 -10.80 -18.60 11.82
C ASP A 123 -9.51 -18.90 11.03
N PRO A 124 -8.32 -18.86 11.66
CA PRO A 124 -7.08 -19.21 10.98
C PRO A 124 -7.10 -20.64 10.41
N ASP A 125 -6.80 -20.79 9.13
CA ASP A 125 -6.70 -22.08 8.44
C ASP A 125 -5.55 -22.05 7.42
N PRO A 126 -4.45 -22.80 7.64
CA PRO A 126 -3.29 -22.79 6.76
C PRO A 126 -3.58 -23.35 5.36
N GLU A 127 -4.70 -24.05 5.17
CA GLU A 127 -5.07 -24.60 3.87
C GLU A 127 -5.80 -23.58 2.97
N PHE A 128 -6.23 -22.44 3.53
CA PHE A 128 -7.03 -21.40 2.85
C PHE A 128 -8.17 -21.96 1.98
N PRO A 129 -9.05 -22.84 2.51
CA PRO A 129 -9.89 -23.74 1.69
C PRO A 129 -10.91 -23.04 0.79
N THR A 130 -11.18 -21.75 1.01
CA THR A 130 -12.17 -20.98 0.22
C THR A 130 -11.56 -20.16 -0.92
N VAL A 131 -10.23 -20.01 -0.97
CA VAL A 131 -9.55 -19.11 -1.92
C VAL A 131 -8.29 -19.75 -2.48
N LYS A 132 -7.95 -19.45 -3.73
CA LYS A 132 -6.69 -19.91 -4.33
C LYS A 132 -5.49 -19.10 -3.81
N TYR A 133 -5.69 -17.80 -3.65
CA TYR A 133 -4.69 -16.86 -3.13
C TYR A 133 -5.37 -16.06 -2.02
N PRO A 134 -4.82 -16.06 -0.79
CA PRO A 134 -5.40 -15.31 0.31
C PRO A 134 -4.98 -13.83 0.24
N ASN A 135 -5.17 -13.20 -0.93
CA ASN A 135 -4.82 -11.80 -1.14
C ASN A 135 -6.07 -10.97 -1.43
N PRO A 136 -6.54 -10.14 -0.48
CA PRO A 136 -7.73 -9.31 -0.70
C PRO A 136 -7.55 -8.25 -1.82
N GLU A 137 -6.31 -7.99 -2.27
CA GLU A 137 -6.01 -7.15 -3.44
C GLU A 137 -6.56 -7.73 -4.76
N GLU A 138 -6.74 -9.05 -4.86
CA GLU A 138 -7.38 -9.71 -6.01
C GLU A 138 -8.86 -9.34 -6.17
N GLY A 139 -9.43 -8.62 -5.18
CA GLY A 139 -10.73 -8.00 -5.26
C GLY A 139 -11.87 -9.02 -5.30
N LYS A 140 -12.73 -8.92 -6.32
CA LYS A 140 -14.04 -9.60 -6.34
C LYS A 140 -13.96 -11.11 -6.16
N GLY A 141 -12.90 -11.76 -6.64
CA GLY A 141 -12.71 -13.21 -6.51
C GLY A 141 -12.59 -13.66 -5.04
N VAL A 142 -11.79 -12.95 -4.25
CA VAL A 142 -11.55 -13.27 -2.83
C VAL A 142 -12.71 -12.80 -1.95
N LEU A 143 -13.42 -11.73 -2.35
CA LEU A 143 -14.49 -11.11 -1.58
C LEU A 143 -15.88 -11.69 -1.79
N LYS A 144 -16.04 -12.73 -2.64
CA LYS A 144 -17.36 -13.31 -2.96
C LYS A 144 -18.21 -13.65 -1.74
N LEU A 145 -17.65 -14.38 -0.77
CA LEU A 145 -18.36 -14.75 0.47
C LEU A 145 -18.70 -13.53 1.33
N SER A 146 -17.87 -12.49 1.29
CA SER A 146 -18.14 -11.22 1.98
C SER A 146 -19.31 -10.48 1.33
N PHE A 147 -19.39 -10.45 0.00
CA PHE A 147 -20.53 -9.87 -0.73
C PHE A 147 -21.83 -10.59 -0.40
N GLU A 148 -21.82 -11.93 -0.41
CA GLU A 148 -23.00 -12.76 -0.09
C GLU A 148 -23.51 -12.49 1.33
N LEU A 149 -22.61 -12.44 2.32
CA LEU A 149 -22.98 -12.12 3.69
C LEU A 149 -23.49 -10.68 3.81
N ALA A 150 -22.79 -9.72 3.20
CA ALA A 150 -23.14 -8.31 3.28
C ALA A 150 -24.52 -8.03 2.66
N ASP A 151 -24.83 -8.63 1.50
CA ASP A 151 -26.14 -8.54 0.86
C ASP A 151 -27.23 -9.17 1.74
N LYS A 152 -26.96 -10.33 2.34
CA LYS A 152 -27.92 -11.02 3.25
C LYS A 152 -28.27 -10.19 4.48
N VAL A 153 -27.30 -9.48 5.07
CA VAL A 153 -27.48 -8.74 6.34
C VAL A 153 -27.75 -7.25 6.14
N GLY A 154 -27.70 -6.76 4.90
CA GLY A 154 -27.82 -5.35 4.55
C GLY A 154 -26.63 -4.51 5.01
N ALA A 155 -25.42 -5.09 5.00
CA ALA A 155 -24.19 -4.34 5.23
C ALA A 155 -23.77 -3.58 3.96
N ARG A 156 -23.26 -2.36 4.16
CA ARG A 156 -22.84 -1.50 3.05
C ARG A 156 -21.34 -1.49 2.84
N ILE A 157 -20.57 -1.89 3.85
CA ILE A 157 -19.11 -1.84 3.84
C ILE A 157 -18.57 -3.23 4.19
N ILE A 158 -17.58 -3.66 3.41
CA ILE A 158 -16.78 -4.86 3.67
C ILE A 158 -15.35 -4.42 3.97
N LEU A 159 -14.75 -5.03 4.99
CA LEU A 159 -13.37 -4.88 5.40
C LEU A 159 -12.70 -6.25 5.26
N ALA A 160 -11.59 -6.34 4.53
CA ALA A 160 -10.90 -7.59 4.29
C ALA A 160 -9.41 -7.45 4.55
N ASN A 161 -8.89 -8.24 5.49
CA ASN A 161 -7.46 -8.31 5.77
C ASN A 161 -6.82 -9.51 5.06
N ASP A 162 -5.53 -9.42 4.80
CA ASP A 162 -4.71 -10.57 4.39
C ASP A 162 -4.34 -11.43 5.63
N PRO A 163 -3.69 -12.60 5.44
CA PRO A 163 -3.52 -13.58 6.51
C PRO A 163 -2.81 -13.09 7.76
N ASP A 164 -1.84 -12.20 7.62
CA ASP A 164 -1.12 -11.59 8.74
C ASP A 164 -1.63 -10.20 9.14
N ALA A 165 -2.74 -9.78 8.53
CA ALA A 165 -3.50 -8.59 8.84
C ALA A 165 -2.76 -7.26 8.69
N ASP A 166 -1.68 -7.23 7.89
CA ASP A 166 -0.96 -5.99 7.59
C ASP A 166 -1.63 -5.20 6.45
N ARG A 167 -2.45 -5.83 5.61
CA ARG A 167 -3.19 -5.18 4.52
C ARG A 167 -4.67 -5.01 4.79
N LEU A 168 -5.30 -4.09 4.04
CA LEU A 168 -6.76 -3.89 4.07
C LEU A 168 -7.33 -3.62 2.67
N ALA A 169 -8.24 -4.45 2.21
CA ALA A 169 -9.18 -4.06 1.15
C ALA A 169 -10.50 -3.57 1.74
N VAL A 170 -11.11 -2.59 1.10
CA VAL A 170 -12.44 -2.08 1.44
C VAL A 170 -13.34 -2.17 0.20
N ALA A 171 -14.57 -2.62 0.40
CA ALA A 171 -15.60 -2.56 -0.63
C ALA A 171 -16.88 -1.90 -0.12
N GLU A 172 -17.56 -1.15 -0.99
CA GLU A 172 -18.79 -0.44 -0.70
C GLU A 172 -19.91 -0.81 -1.68
N LYS A 173 -21.10 -1.08 -1.15
CA LYS A 173 -22.32 -1.29 -1.93
C LYS A 173 -22.77 0.03 -2.57
N GLN A 174 -22.80 0.05 -3.89
CA GLN A 174 -23.22 1.18 -4.70
C GLN A 174 -24.74 1.24 -4.81
N GLU A 175 -25.27 2.41 -5.20
CA GLU A 175 -26.71 2.59 -5.44
C GLU A 175 -27.23 1.73 -6.60
N SER A 176 -26.36 1.36 -7.55
CA SER A 176 -26.69 0.42 -8.63
C SER A 176 -26.97 -1.01 -8.13
N GLY A 177 -26.58 -1.32 -6.89
CA GLY A 177 -26.56 -2.67 -6.35
C GLY A 177 -25.23 -3.41 -6.57
N ASP A 178 -24.28 -2.83 -7.30
CA ASP A 178 -22.95 -3.42 -7.48
C ASP A 178 -22.04 -3.15 -6.27
N TRP A 179 -21.00 -3.97 -6.13
CA TRP A 179 -19.92 -3.73 -5.18
C TRP A 179 -18.75 -3.03 -5.87
N LYS A 180 -18.38 -1.85 -5.36
CA LYS A 180 -17.10 -1.19 -5.69
C LYS A 180 -16.06 -1.69 -4.70
N VAL A 181 -15.00 -2.32 -5.21
CA VAL A 181 -13.77 -2.58 -4.45
C VAL A 181 -12.84 -1.40 -4.71
N PHE A 182 -12.44 -0.68 -3.67
CA PHE A 182 -11.51 0.43 -3.82
C PHE A 182 -10.12 -0.13 -4.11
N SER A 183 -9.43 0.42 -5.11
CA SER A 183 -8.01 0.15 -5.28
C SER A 183 -7.22 0.68 -4.09
N GLY A 184 -6.00 0.17 -3.89
CA GLY A 184 -5.20 0.64 -2.75
C GLY A 184 -4.87 2.14 -2.82
N ASN A 185 -4.75 2.69 -4.04
CA ASN A 185 -4.63 4.13 -4.29
C ASN A 185 -5.89 4.92 -3.90
N GLU A 186 -7.07 4.44 -4.27
CA GLU A 186 -8.34 5.11 -3.92
C GLU A 186 -8.58 5.11 -2.40
N LEU A 187 -8.33 3.98 -1.74
CA LEU A 187 -8.44 3.90 -0.28
C LEU A 187 -7.33 4.71 0.41
N GLY A 188 -6.12 4.76 -0.15
CA GLY A 188 -5.05 5.63 0.32
C GLY A 188 -5.42 7.11 0.24
N ALA A 189 -6.11 7.54 -0.81
CA ALA A 189 -6.65 8.90 -0.93
C ALA A 189 -7.68 9.21 0.16
N LEU A 190 -8.63 8.29 0.38
CA LEU A 190 -9.67 8.43 1.40
C LEU A 190 -9.08 8.49 2.82
N LEU A 191 -8.18 7.56 3.17
CA LEU A 191 -7.53 7.51 4.48
C LEU A 191 -6.65 8.73 4.72
N GLY A 192 -5.84 9.13 3.73
CA GLY A 192 -5.01 10.33 3.83
C GLY A 192 -5.85 11.60 4.02
N TRP A 193 -6.94 11.75 3.26
CA TRP A 193 -7.89 12.86 3.44
C TRP A 193 -8.52 12.83 4.85
N TRP A 194 -8.97 11.67 5.30
CA TRP A 194 -9.66 11.51 6.58
C TRP A 194 -8.76 11.83 7.77
N ILE A 195 -7.58 11.23 7.81
CA ILE A 195 -6.58 11.43 8.88
C ILE A 195 -6.18 12.90 8.92
N PHE A 196 -5.91 13.52 7.77
CA PHE A 196 -5.56 14.93 7.72
C PHE A 196 -6.72 15.83 8.19
N THR A 197 -7.95 15.52 7.77
CA THR A 197 -9.15 16.29 8.18
C THR A 197 -9.33 16.26 9.69
N CYS A 198 -9.26 15.07 10.30
CA CYS A 198 -9.37 14.89 11.74
C CYS A 198 -8.23 15.58 12.50
N TRP A 199 -6.99 15.43 12.02
CA TRP A 199 -5.84 16.09 12.61
C TRP A 199 -5.98 17.62 12.56
N LYS A 200 -6.45 18.18 11.44
CA LYS A 200 -6.66 19.61 11.26
C LYS A 200 -7.76 20.17 12.18
N GLU A 201 -8.81 19.40 12.45
CA GLU A 201 -9.86 19.78 13.41
C GLU A 201 -9.31 19.90 14.84
N GLN A 202 -8.36 19.03 15.22
CA GLN A 202 -7.70 19.08 16.54
C GLN A 202 -6.54 20.09 16.61
N ASN A 203 -5.97 20.48 15.47
CA ASN A 203 -4.81 21.37 15.37
C ASN A 203 -5.14 22.61 14.51
N PRO A 204 -6.02 23.51 14.99
CA PRO A 204 -6.51 24.65 14.19
C PRO A 204 -5.45 25.72 13.91
N GLU A 205 -4.28 25.65 14.57
CA GLU A 205 -3.20 26.61 14.36
C GLU A 205 -2.55 26.44 12.98
N ARG A 206 -2.59 27.50 12.17
CA ARG A 206 -2.05 27.51 10.80
C ARG A 206 -0.58 27.09 10.68
N GLY A 207 0.21 27.26 11.74
CA GLY A 207 1.62 26.91 11.75
C GLY A 207 1.90 25.40 11.92
N ALA A 208 0.97 24.66 12.54
CA ALA A 208 1.19 23.25 12.91
C ALA A 208 1.42 22.35 11.68
N VAL A 209 0.76 22.68 10.56
CA VAL A 209 0.81 21.87 9.32
C VAL A 209 2.21 21.80 8.70
N LYS A 210 3.08 22.78 8.98
CA LYS A 210 4.44 22.83 8.42
C LYS A 210 5.37 21.73 8.95
N ASN A 211 4.99 21.06 10.04
CA ASN A 211 5.74 19.91 10.56
C ASN A 211 5.05 18.57 10.26
N VAL A 212 3.96 18.60 9.48
CA VAL A 212 3.20 17.41 9.12
C VAL A 212 3.75 16.78 7.86
N TYR A 213 3.88 15.45 7.88
CA TYR A 213 4.35 14.65 6.77
C TYR A 213 3.38 13.52 6.47
N MET A 214 3.21 13.24 5.19
CA MET A 214 2.65 11.99 4.70
C MET A 214 3.58 11.36 3.67
N LEU A 215 3.60 10.04 3.64
CA LEU A 215 4.52 9.27 2.81
C LEU A 215 3.75 8.37 1.84
N ALA A 216 4.36 8.06 0.70
CA ALA A 216 3.87 6.98 -0.14
C ALA A 216 5.04 6.31 -0.88
N SER A 217 4.85 5.07 -1.34
CA SER A 217 5.85 4.49 -2.23
C SER A 217 5.86 5.21 -3.59
N THR A 218 7.00 5.17 -4.27
CA THR A 218 7.21 5.76 -5.61
C THR A 218 6.26 5.23 -6.68
N VAL A 219 5.67 4.06 -6.47
CA VAL A 219 4.69 3.42 -7.38
C VAL A 219 3.24 3.67 -6.97
N SER A 220 3.03 4.30 -5.82
CA SER A 220 1.70 4.70 -5.35
C SER A 220 1.27 6.03 -5.93
N SER A 221 -0.04 6.27 -5.89
CA SER A 221 -0.68 7.46 -6.44
C SER A 221 -0.08 8.74 -5.87
N LYS A 222 0.10 9.75 -6.73
CA LYS A 222 0.53 11.10 -6.33
C LYS A 222 -0.58 11.93 -5.67
N ILE A 223 -1.74 11.35 -5.34
CA ILE A 223 -2.85 12.06 -4.72
C ILE A 223 -2.46 12.75 -3.41
N LEU A 224 -1.66 12.12 -2.55
CA LEU A 224 -1.21 12.76 -1.30
C LEU A 224 -0.33 13.98 -1.57
N ARG A 225 0.45 13.98 -2.66
CA ARG A 225 1.21 15.16 -3.10
C ARG A 225 0.26 16.30 -3.51
N ALA A 226 -0.82 15.99 -4.23
CA ALA A 226 -1.79 17.00 -4.64
C ALA A 226 -2.51 17.60 -3.42
N ILE A 227 -2.90 16.77 -2.45
CA ILE A 227 -3.46 17.24 -1.16
C ILE A 227 -2.42 18.10 -0.42
N ALA A 228 -1.17 17.65 -0.33
CA ALA A 228 -0.09 18.37 0.35
C ALA A 228 0.13 19.78 -0.21
N VAL A 229 0.16 19.92 -1.54
CA VAL A 229 0.31 21.21 -2.22
C VAL A 229 -0.79 22.20 -1.84
N GLN A 230 -2.03 21.72 -1.70
CA GLN A 230 -3.17 22.58 -1.38
C GLN A 230 -3.33 22.83 0.14
N GLU A 231 -3.03 21.84 0.97
CA GLU A 231 -3.27 21.88 2.42
C GLU A 231 -2.04 22.33 3.24
N GLY A 232 -0.85 22.30 2.64
CA GLY A 232 0.38 22.89 3.20
C GLY A 232 1.25 21.97 4.05
N PHE A 233 0.98 20.65 4.07
CA PHE A 233 1.87 19.66 4.69
C PHE A 233 2.94 19.17 3.71
N HIS A 234 3.90 18.39 4.21
CA HIS A 234 4.97 17.81 3.40
C HIS A 234 4.61 16.40 2.90
N PHE A 235 4.84 16.15 1.62
CA PHE A 235 4.75 14.81 1.03
C PHE A 235 6.14 14.33 0.64
N GLU A 236 6.49 13.10 1.00
CA GLU A 236 7.71 12.45 0.54
C GLU A 236 7.42 11.07 -0.05
N GLU A 237 8.15 10.74 -1.12
CA GLU A 237 8.16 9.39 -1.68
C GLU A 237 9.27 8.56 -1.06
N THR A 238 9.06 7.25 -0.93
CA THR A 238 10.16 6.30 -0.69
C THR A 238 10.11 5.17 -1.71
N LEU A 239 11.15 4.33 -1.76
CA LEU A 239 11.08 3.09 -2.54
C LEU A 239 9.91 2.20 -2.08
N THR A 240 9.39 1.37 -2.98
CA THR A 240 8.40 0.34 -2.65
C THR A 240 8.94 -0.63 -1.60
N GLY A 241 8.07 -1.05 -0.70
CA GLY A 241 8.35 -1.84 0.49
C GLY A 241 8.32 -0.96 1.73
N PHE A 242 7.38 -1.25 2.62
CA PHE A 242 7.20 -0.54 3.89
C PHE A 242 8.44 -0.41 4.78
N LYS A 243 9.47 -1.25 4.60
CA LYS A 243 10.79 -1.03 5.23
C LYS A 243 11.34 0.38 4.98
N TRP A 244 11.15 0.93 3.78
CA TRP A 244 11.64 2.28 3.47
C TRP A 244 10.76 3.37 4.10
N MET A 245 9.43 3.23 4.04
CA MET A 245 8.51 4.19 4.66
C MET A 245 8.62 4.18 6.19
N GLY A 246 8.67 3.01 6.83
CA GLY A 246 8.79 2.88 8.28
C GLY A 246 10.09 3.51 8.80
N ASN A 247 11.22 3.24 8.16
CA ASN A 247 12.49 3.88 8.53
C ASN A 247 12.45 5.39 8.27
N ARG A 248 11.90 5.84 7.14
CA ARG A 248 11.78 7.28 6.85
C ARG A 248 10.84 7.99 7.83
N ALA A 249 9.74 7.36 8.19
CA ALA A 249 8.82 7.86 9.21
C ALA A 249 9.54 7.99 10.55
N LYS A 250 10.33 6.99 10.95
CA LYS A 250 11.14 7.04 12.17
C LYS A 250 12.14 8.20 12.16
N GLU A 251 12.87 8.39 11.05
CA GLU A 251 13.80 9.52 10.90
C GLU A 251 13.09 10.87 11.07
N LEU A 252 11.92 11.04 10.46
CA LEU A 252 11.12 12.26 10.58
C LEU A 252 10.63 12.47 12.03
N ILE A 253 10.17 11.41 12.69
CA ILE A 253 9.74 11.46 14.10
C ILE A 253 10.91 11.86 15.00
N ASP A 254 12.10 11.30 14.78
CA ASP A 254 13.32 11.64 15.55
C ASP A 254 13.77 13.09 15.32
N GLN A 255 13.42 13.68 14.17
CA GLN A 255 13.62 15.10 13.87
C GLN A 255 12.50 16.01 14.44
N GLY A 256 11.58 15.45 15.24
CA GLY A 256 10.45 16.17 15.83
C GLY A 256 9.34 16.51 14.83
N LYS A 257 9.23 15.78 13.72
CA LYS A 257 8.15 15.93 12.73
C LYS A 257 6.97 15.02 13.07
N SER A 258 5.78 15.40 12.58
CA SER A 258 4.54 14.64 12.75
C SER A 258 4.24 13.86 11.47
N VAL A 259 4.48 12.54 11.49
CA VAL A 259 4.09 11.66 10.39
C VAL A 259 2.68 11.15 10.64
N LEU A 260 1.73 11.54 9.80
CA LEU A 260 0.31 11.19 9.99
C LEU A 260 -0.10 9.92 9.26
N PHE A 261 0.48 9.68 8.09
CA PHE A 261 0.04 8.60 7.22
C PHE A 261 1.14 8.18 6.26
N ALA A 262 1.26 6.87 6.01
CA ALA A 262 2.01 6.33 4.90
C ALA A 262 1.21 5.23 4.20
N PHE A 263 1.34 5.08 2.88
CA PHE A 263 0.69 3.98 2.18
C PHE A 263 1.44 3.43 0.96
N GLU A 264 1.08 2.20 0.61
CA GLU A 264 1.40 1.57 -0.66
C GLU A 264 0.13 1.20 -1.43
N GLU A 265 0.17 1.33 -2.76
CA GLU A 265 -0.92 0.93 -3.66
C GLU A 265 -1.34 -0.54 -3.52
N ALA A 266 -0.42 -1.39 -3.07
CA ALA A 266 -0.67 -2.78 -2.70
C ALA A 266 -1.39 -2.92 -1.34
N ILE A 267 -2.44 -2.11 -1.15
CA ILE A 267 -3.39 -2.11 -0.01
C ILE A 267 -2.76 -2.08 1.39
N GLY A 268 -1.61 -1.42 1.51
CA GLY A 268 -0.84 -1.29 2.75
C GLY A 268 -0.92 0.11 3.34
N TYR A 269 -1.29 0.23 4.62
CA TYR A 269 -1.54 1.53 5.26
C TYR A 269 -0.93 1.61 6.65
N MET A 270 -0.19 2.66 6.93
CA MET A 270 0.26 3.03 8.27
C MET A 270 -0.53 4.26 8.71
N CYS A 271 -1.61 4.00 9.43
CA CYS A 271 -2.52 5.04 9.93
C CYS A 271 -2.10 5.61 11.29
N SER A 272 -1.07 5.04 11.91
CA SER A 272 -0.49 5.48 13.17
C SER A 272 1.04 5.43 13.10
N PRO A 273 1.76 6.44 13.60
CA PRO A 273 3.22 6.42 13.65
C PRO A 273 3.79 5.47 14.73
N LEU A 274 2.92 4.85 15.55
CA LEU A 274 3.31 3.93 16.64
C LEU A 274 3.66 2.53 16.14
N VAL A 275 3.13 2.14 14.98
CA VAL A 275 3.50 0.91 14.26
C VAL A 275 4.17 1.33 12.96
N LEU A 276 5.48 1.10 12.83
CA LEU A 276 6.28 1.52 11.66
C LEU A 276 6.24 0.49 10.52
N ASP A 277 5.06 -0.08 10.28
CA ASP A 277 4.71 -0.96 9.17
C ASP A 277 3.23 -0.74 8.81
N LYS A 278 2.75 -1.46 7.81
CA LYS A 278 1.33 -1.55 7.50
C LYS A 278 0.58 -2.16 8.67
N ASP A 279 -0.60 -1.62 8.92
CA ASP A 279 -1.51 -2.08 9.95
C ASP A 279 -2.93 -2.09 9.39
N GLY A 280 -3.34 -3.23 8.84
CA GLY A 280 -4.66 -3.44 8.30
C GLY A 280 -5.76 -3.45 9.37
N VAL A 281 -5.40 -3.68 10.63
CA VAL A 281 -6.34 -3.70 11.77
C VAL A 281 -6.74 -2.27 12.14
N SER A 282 -5.77 -1.37 12.33
CA SER A 282 -6.07 0.04 12.59
C SER A 282 -6.69 0.72 11.38
N ALA A 283 -6.23 0.42 10.16
CA ALA A 283 -6.83 0.92 8.94
C ALA A 283 -8.32 0.51 8.82
N ALA A 284 -8.69 -0.71 9.25
CA ALA A 284 -10.06 -1.21 9.16
C ALA A 284 -11.02 -0.39 10.02
N VAL A 285 -10.65 -0.12 11.27
CA VAL A 285 -11.51 0.63 12.19
C VAL A 285 -11.53 2.14 11.87
N ILE A 286 -10.42 2.69 11.36
CA ILE A 286 -10.37 4.08 10.89
C ILE A 286 -11.24 4.27 9.63
N ALA A 287 -11.23 3.29 8.70
CA ALA A 287 -12.14 3.29 7.56
C ALA A 287 -13.62 3.18 8.00
N ALA A 288 -13.91 2.41 9.05
CA ALA A 288 -15.26 2.30 9.62
C ALA A 288 -15.73 3.60 10.30
N GLU A 289 -14.83 4.30 11.01
CA GLU A 289 -15.09 5.64 11.57
C GLU A 289 -15.36 6.66 10.47
N MET A 290 -14.52 6.72 9.44
CA MET A 290 -14.71 7.57 8.26
C MET A 290 -16.08 7.31 7.60
N ALA A 291 -16.41 6.05 7.31
CA ALA A 291 -17.70 5.69 6.71
C ALA A 291 -18.89 6.09 7.58
N SER A 292 -18.79 5.90 8.91
CA SER A 292 -19.84 6.28 9.84
C SER A 292 -20.00 7.80 9.96
N TYR A 293 -18.91 8.55 9.96
CA TYR A 293 -18.93 10.02 9.91
C TYR A 293 -19.60 10.52 8.62
N LEU A 294 -19.22 9.99 7.46
CA LEU A 294 -19.80 10.36 6.18
C LEU A 294 -21.29 10.04 6.10
N ALA A 295 -21.72 8.91 6.68
CA ALA A 295 -23.14 8.58 6.76
C ALA A 295 -23.96 9.61 7.55
N THR A 296 -23.39 10.28 8.56
CA THR A 296 -24.07 11.39 9.25
C THR A 296 -24.32 12.60 8.35
N LYS A 297 -23.56 12.71 7.25
CA LYS A 297 -23.68 13.74 6.22
C LYS A 297 -24.43 13.25 4.97
N ASN A 298 -25.00 12.05 5.02
CA ASN A 298 -25.61 11.37 3.86
C ASN A 298 -24.64 11.20 2.67
N LEU A 299 -23.35 10.97 2.95
CA LEU A 299 -22.33 10.71 1.95
C LEU A 299 -21.82 9.27 2.03
N THR A 300 -21.49 8.70 0.87
CA THR A 300 -20.80 7.42 0.75
C THR A 300 -19.28 7.61 0.64
N LEU A 301 -18.50 6.54 0.80
CA LEU A 301 -17.06 6.57 0.54
C LEU A 301 -16.78 6.93 -0.93
N SER A 302 -17.59 6.40 -1.85
CA SER A 302 -17.45 6.68 -3.28
C SER A 302 -17.71 8.15 -3.61
N GLN A 303 -18.77 8.75 -3.04
CA GLN A 303 -19.05 10.17 -3.20
C GLN A 303 -17.97 11.06 -2.56
N GLN A 304 -17.41 10.63 -1.43
CA GLN A 304 -16.31 11.35 -0.80
C GLN A 304 -15.02 11.26 -1.62
N LEU A 305 -14.75 10.12 -2.25
CA LEU A 305 -13.63 9.97 -3.18
C LEU A 305 -13.79 10.91 -4.39
N ASP A 306 -15.00 10.98 -4.97
CA ASP A 306 -15.30 11.92 -6.04
C ASP A 306 -15.09 13.38 -5.58
N ALA A 307 -15.49 13.72 -4.35
CA ALA A 307 -15.25 15.03 -3.77
C ALA A 307 -13.75 15.34 -3.58
N ILE A 308 -12.94 14.34 -3.18
CA ILE A 308 -11.48 14.45 -3.10
C ILE A 308 -10.92 14.72 -4.51
N PHE A 309 -11.31 13.94 -5.52
CA PHE A 309 -10.81 14.15 -6.89
C PHE A 309 -11.26 15.47 -7.49
N ASN A 310 -12.49 15.91 -7.23
CA ASN A 310 -12.96 17.22 -7.69
C ASN A 310 -12.17 18.37 -7.04
N LYS A 311 -11.75 18.21 -5.77
CA LYS A 311 -11.02 19.24 -5.04
C LYS A 311 -9.53 19.27 -5.40
N TYR A 312 -8.87 18.12 -5.41
CA TYR A 312 -7.41 18.01 -5.51
C TYR A 312 -6.91 17.58 -6.90
N GLY A 313 -7.81 17.14 -7.78
CA GLY A 313 -7.49 16.58 -9.09
C GLY A 313 -7.75 15.08 -9.16
N TYR A 314 -7.96 14.55 -10.37
CA TYR A 314 -8.15 13.12 -10.58
C TYR A 314 -6.82 12.40 -10.63
N HIS A 315 -6.76 11.28 -9.91
CA HIS A 315 -5.62 10.39 -9.85
C HIS A 315 -6.07 8.97 -10.17
N ILE A 316 -5.90 8.57 -11.43
CA ILE A 316 -6.34 7.27 -11.93
C ILE A 316 -5.13 6.42 -12.32
N SER A 317 -5.13 5.14 -11.95
CA SER A 317 -3.99 4.24 -12.16
C SER A 317 -4.33 3.00 -12.98
N ARG A 318 -3.36 2.52 -13.76
CA ARG A 318 -3.37 1.23 -14.46
C ARG A 318 -2.01 0.57 -14.23
N ASN A 319 -2.03 -0.52 -13.46
CA ASN A 319 -0.84 -1.26 -13.06
C ASN A 319 -0.90 -2.66 -13.69
N SER A 320 0.21 -3.15 -14.21
CA SER A 320 0.30 -4.50 -14.73
C SER A 320 1.75 -5.00 -14.73
N TYR A 321 1.95 -6.23 -15.19
CA TYR A 321 3.27 -6.82 -15.32
C TYR A 321 3.34 -7.79 -16.48
N PHE A 322 4.57 -8.05 -16.91
CA PHE A 322 4.92 -9.17 -17.78
C PHE A 322 5.81 -10.16 -17.04
N LEU A 323 5.73 -11.44 -17.42
CA LEU A 323 6.70 -12.45 -17.02
C LEU A 323 7.87 -12.46 -18.00
N CYS A 324 9.08 -12.44 -17.46
CA CYS A 324 10.33 -12.54 -18.20
C CYS A 324 11.33 -13.35 -17.37
N TYR A 325 11.68 -14.54 -17.86
CA TYR A 325 12.60 -15.46 -17.17
C TYR A 325 14.05 -15.26 -17.61
N ASP A 326 14.29 -14.55 -18.71
CA ASP A 326 15.64 -14.28 -19.21
C ASP A 326 16.15 -12.91 -18.73
N GLN A 327 17.13 -12.94 -17.83
CA GLN A 327 17.75 -11.73 -17.29
C GLN A 327 18.45 -10.89 -18.36
N THR A 328 18.95 -11.52 -19.43
CA THR A 328 19.59 -10.79 -20.54
C THR A 328 18.58 -9.92 -21.27
N THR A 329 17.38 -10.46 -21.53
CA THR A 329 16.26 -9.71 -22.11
C THR A 329 15.85 -8.53 -21.22
N ILE A 330 15.76 -8.74 -19.90
CA ILE A 330 15.47 -7.65 -18.95
C ILE A 330 16.53 -6.55 -19.04
N GLN A 331 17.81 -6.92 -18.97
CA GLN A 331 18.92 -5.98 -19.02
C GLN A 331 18.90 -5.18 -20.32
N ASN A 332 18.78 -5.86 -21.46
CA ASN A 332 18.72 -5.23 -22.78
C ASN A 332 17.51 -4.27 -22.91
N LEU A 333 16.35 -4.62 -22.37
CA LEU A 333 15.17 -3.76 -22.39
C LEU A 333 15.45 -2.42 -21.70
N PHE A 334 15.97 -2.46 -20.48
CA PHE A 334 16.26 -1.23 -19.74
C PHE A 334 17.45 -0.46 -20.32
N ASP A 335 18.46 -1.15 -20.85
CA ASP A 335 19.61 -0.50 -21.51
C ASP A 335 19.21 0.18 -22.81
N ASN A 336 18.26 -0.37 -23.57
CA ASN A 336 17.68 0.28 -24.74
C ASN A 336 16.91 1.55 -24.35
N LEU A 337 16.24 1.59 -23.19
CA LEU A 337 15.59 2.80 -22.70
C LEU A 337 16.60 3.87 -22.27
N ARG A 338 17.73 3.47 -21.67
CA ARG A 338 18.81 4.38 -21.27
C ARG A 338 19.59 4.95 -22.45
N ASN A 339 19.67 4.19 -23.54
CA ASN A 339 20.46 4.50 -24.72
C ASN A 339 19.60 4.70 -25.97
N TYR A 340 18.38 5.22 -25.79
CA TYR A 340 17.33 5.24 -26.80
C TYR A 340 17.70 6.06 -28.04
N ASP A 341 18.35 7.22 -27.85
CA ASP A 341 18.82 8.10 -28.92
C ASP A 341 20.31 8.46 -28.76
N GLY A 342 21.10 7.44 -28.39
CA GLY A 342 22.53 7.55 -28.09
C GLY A 342 22.85 7.33 -26.61
N ASP A 343 24.14 7.35 -26.27
CA ASP A 343 24.62 7.02 -24.92
C ASP A 343 23.97 7.94 -23.86
N SER A 344 23.36 7.31 -22.85
CA SER A 344 22.72 7.97 -21.71
C SER A 344 21.65 9.00 -22.12
N LYS A 345 20.93 8.72 -23.22
CA LYS A 345 19.80 9.52 -23.71
C LYS A 345 18.51 8.72 -23.69
N TYR A 346 17.63 9.07 -22.75
CA TYR A 346 16.30 8.51 -22.59
C TYR A 346 15.33 8.94 -23.70
N PRO A 347 14.24 8.18 -23.95
CA PRO A 347 13.22 8.54 -24.93
C PRO A 347 12.57 9.89 -24.59
N LYS A 348 12.38 10.73 -25.62
CA LYS A 348 11.60 11.98 -25.53
C LYS A 348 10.11 11.79 -25.83
N LEU A 349 9.76 10.65 -26.41
CA LEU A 349 8.40 10.29 -26.79
C LEU A 349 8.13 8.82 -26.41
N CYS A 350 6.90 8.55 -25.98
CA CYS A 350 6.32 7.23 -25.89
C CYS A 350 5.06 7.21 -26.77
N GLY A 351 5.20 6.76 -28.02
CA GLY A 351 4.14 6.95 -29.03
C GLY A 351 3.83 8.43 -29.23
N LYS A 352 2.58 8.83 -28.95
CA LYS A 352 2.14 10.24 -29.03
C LYS A 352 2.44 11.07 -27.77
N PHE A 353 2.88 10.45 -26.69
CA PHE A 353 3.04 11.11 -25.39
C PHE A 353 4.46 11.67 -25.23
N GLU A 354 4.56 12.97 -24.97
CA GLU A 354 5.81 13.66 -24.67
C GLU A 354 6.33 13.27 -23.29
N VAL A 355 7.59 12.81 -23.23
CA VAL A 355 8.32 12.58 -21.98
C VAL A 355 8.94 13.90 -21.55
N THR A 356 8.57 14.35 -20.35
CA THR A 356 8.98 15.64 -19.77
C THR A 356 9.92 15.51 -18.58
N GLY A 357 10.10 14.29 -18.06
CA GLY A 357 11.07 14.02 -17.00
C GLY A 357 11.37 12.54 -16.86
N VAL A 358 12.56 12.23 -16.36
CA VAL A 358 13.08 10.88 -16.16
C VAL A 358 13.80 10.78 -14.82
N ARG A 359 13.41 9.78 -14.04
CA ARG A 359 14.11 9.34 -12.83
C ARG A 359 14.48 7.86 -12.94
N ASP A 360 15.75 7.56 -13.07
CA ASP A 360 16.30 6.21 -13.10
C ASP A 360 17.07 5.92 -11.80
N LEU A 361 16.47 5.12 -10.92
CA LEU A 361 17.04 4.74 -9.63
C LEU A 361 18.05 3.59 -9.73
N THR A 362 18.22 3.00 -10.92
CA THR A 362 19.30 2.05 -11.21
C THR A 362 20.61 2.77 -11.43
N THR A 363 20.58 3.88 -12.18
CA THR A 363 21.77 4.70 -12.48
C THR A 363 21.97 5.85 -11.49
N GLY A 364 20.89 6.25 -10.81
CA GLY A 364 20.84 7.41 -9.93
C GLY A 364 20.60 8.72 -10.66
N TYR A 365 20.16 8.66 -11.92
CA TYR A 365 19.79 9.83 -12.71
C TYR A 365 18.40 10.35 -12.32
N ASP A 366 18.25 11.66 -12.15
CA ASP A 366 16.95 12.30 -11.91
C ASP A 366 16.99 13.74 -12.42
N ASP A 367 16.38 14.00 -13.58
CA ASP A 367 16.39 15.32 -14.23
C ASP A 367 15.50 16.36 -13.54
N SER A 368 14.73 15.96 -12.53
CA SER A 368 14.00 16.89 -11.68
C SER A 368 14.90 17.57 -10.64
N GLN A 369 16.12 17.07 -10.45
CA GLN A 369 17.07 17.56 -9.44
C GLN A 369 18.15 18.46 -10.06
N PRO A 370 18.61 19.52 -9.36
CA PRO A 370 19.56 20.49 -9.93
C PRO A 370 20.89 19.91 -10.42
N ASP A 371 21.35 18.78 -9.86
CA ASP A 371 22.58 18.09 -10.23
C ASP A 371 22.34 16.80 -11.03
N ASN A 372 21.11 16.58 -11.48
CA ASN A 372 20.63 15.38 -12.17
C ASN A 372 20.81 14.07 -11.36
N LYS A 373 20.84 14.15 -10.02
CA LYS A 373 20.99 12.98 -9.15
C LYS A 373 19.75 12.72 -8.31
N ALA A 374 19.34 11.44 -8.28
CA ALA A 374 18.24 10.99 -7.44
C ALA A 374 18.54 11.18 -5.95
N ILE A 375 17.55 11.70 -5.21
CA ILE A 375 17.58 11.82 -3.75
C ILE A 375 17.17 10.53 -3.04
N LEU A 376 16.50 9.63 -3.76
CA LEU A 376 16.08 8.32 -3.25
C LEU A 376 17.23 7.31 -3.31
N PRO A 377 17.24 6.29 -2.46
CA PRO A 377 18.23 5.23 -2.54
C PRO A 377 18.27 4.59 -3.93
N THR A 378 19.48 4.36 -4.44
CA THR A 378 19.72 3.79 -5.77
C THR A 378 20.27 2.37 -5.66
N SER A 379 20.03 1.55 -6.68
CA SER A 379 20.51 0.16 -6.72
C SER A 379 20.87 -0.24 -8.14
N LYS A 380 22.18 -0.42 -8.40
CA LYS A 380 22.66 -0.90 -9.71
C LYS A 380 22.19 -2.31 -10.06
N SER A 381 21.78 -3.10 -9.06
CA SER A 381 21.28 -4.46 -9.23
C SER A 381 19.76 -4.54 -9.38
N SER A 382 19.04 -3.40 -9.40
CA SER A 382 17.59 -3.38 -9.52
C SER A 382 17.17 -2.38 -10.60
N GLN A 383 16.30 -2.82 -11.51
CA GLN A 383 15.82 -1.96 -12.60
C GLN A 383 14.63 -1.13 -12.12
N MET A 384 14.73 0.20 -12.20
CA MET A 384 13.61 1.09 -11.87
C MET A 384 13.75 2.45 -12.57
N ILE A 385 12.90 2.71 -13.55
CA ILE A 385 12.83 3.98 -14.29
C ILE A 385 11.41 4.54 -14.15
N THR A 386 11.31 5.83 -13.81
CA THR A 386 10.06 6.59 -13.79
C THR A 386 10.09 7.65 -14.88
N PHE A 387 9.08 7.66 -15.74
CA PHE A 387 8.85 8.68 -16.76
C PHE A 387 7.69 9.59 -16.35
N THR A 388 7.86 10.89 -16.51
CA THR A 388 6.79 11.89 -16.40
C THR A 388 6.41 12.37 -17.78
N PHE A 389 5.12 12.55 -18.06
CA PHE A 389 4.58 12.88 -19.37
C PHE A 389 3.88 14.24 -19.37
N GLY A 390 3.92 14.95 -20.50
CA GLY A 390 3.38 16.31 -20.62
C GLY A 390 1.88 16.45 -20.39
N ASN A 391 1.13 15.35 -20.49
CA ASN A 391 -0.30 15.29 -20.17
C ASN A 391 -0.61 15.04 -18.68
N GLY A 392 0.40 15.04 -17.80
CA GLY A 392 0.26 14.71 -16.38
C GLY A 392 0.36 13.22 -16.07
N GLY A 393 0.71 12.39 -17.06
CA GLY A 393 1.02 10.98 -16.85
C GLY A 393 2.31 10.78 -16.06
N VAL A 394 2.36 9.74 -15.23
CA VAL A 394 3.59 9.24 -14.59
C VAL A 394 3.59 7.74 -14.72
N ALA A 395 4.69 7.16 -15.18
CA ALA A 395 4.83 5.70 -15.26
C ALA A 395 6.15 5.21 -14.70
N THR A 396 6.08 4.30 -13.74
CA THR A 396 7.26 3.62 -13.19
C THR A 396 7.34 2.19 -13.74
N MET A 397 8.45 1.87 -14.41
CA MET A 397 8.81 0.53 -14.86
C MET A 397 9.86 -0.04 -13.91
N ARG A 398 9.67 -1.26 -13.41
CA ARG A 398 10.63 -1.88 -12.49
C ARG A 398 10.63 -3.41 -12.54
N THR A 399 11.72 -4.02 -12.12
CA THR A 399 11.77 -5.47 -11.88
C THR A 399 11.22 -5.83 -10.49
N SER A 400 10.66 -7.03 -10.38
CA SER A 400 10.42 -7.67 -9.09
C SER A 400 11.72 -8.26 -8.55
N GLY A 401 11.94 -8.16 -7.24
CA GLY A 401 13.13 -8.73 -6.60
C GLY A 401 13.00 -10.22 -6.27
N THR A 402 11.77 -10.74 -6.23
CA THR A 402 11.44 -12.10 -5.79
C THR A 402 10.80 -12.96 -6.88
N GLU A 403 10.38 -12.34 -7.99
CA GLU A 403 9.64 -13.01 -9.06
C GLU A 403 10.20 -12.60 -10.43
N PRO A 404 10.10 -13.45 -11.47
CA PRO A 404 10.53 -13.13 -12.83
C PRO A 404 9.54 -12.18 -13.53
N LYS A 405 9.21 -11.06 -12.88
CA LYS A 405 8.21 -10.07 -13.32
C LYS A 405 8.89 -8.73 -13.61
N ILE A 406 8.48 -8.11 -14.72
CA ILE A 406 8.72 -6.69 -15.00
C ILE A 406 7.37 -5.98 -14.89
N LYS A 407 7.26 -5.06 -13.93
CA LYS A 407 6.02 -4.36 -13.58
C LYS A 407 6.03 -2.95 -14.16
N TYR A 408 4.85 -2.45 -14.51
CA TYR A 408 4.62 -1.02 -14.70
C TYR A 408 3.47 -0.52 -13.85
N TYR A 409 3.60 0.72 -13.40
CA TYR A 409 2.59 1.45 -12.66
C TYR A 409 2.38 2.77 -13.37
N ALA A 410 1.27 2.92 -14.09
CA ALA A 410 0.92 4.13 -14.81
C ALA A 410 -0.17 4.87 -14.05
N GLU A 411 -0.01 6.17 -13.85
CA GLU A 411 -0.98 7.05 -13.24
C GLU A 411 -1.18 8.29 -14.13
N LEU A 412 -2.42 8.72 -14.33
CA LEU A 412 -2.73 10.02 -14.91
C LEU A 412 -3.18 10.95 -13.79
N CYS A 413 -2.43 12.05 -13.60
CA CYS A 413 -2.71 13.09 -12.61
C CYS A 413 -3.32 14.31 -13.32
N ALA A 414 -4.65 14.42 -13.31
CA ALA A 414 -5.36 15.54 -13.93
C ALA A 414 -5.66 16.62 -12.88
N ALA A 415 -5.41 17.89 -13.23
CA ALA A 415 -5.66 19.02 -12.34
C ALA A 415 -7.16 19.19 -12.01
N PRO A 416 -7.50 19.82 -10.88
CA PRO A 416 -8.89 20.19 -10.56
C PRO A 416 -9.59 20.89 -11.73
N GLY A 417 -10.86 20.57 -11.95
CA GLY A 417 -11.67 21.11 -13.04
C GLY A 417 -11.65 20.27 -14.33
N ASN A 418 -10.69 19.34 -14.49
CA ASN A 418 -10.77 18.32 -15.53
C ASN A 418 -11.53 17.09 -15.00
N SER A 419 -12.85 17.08 -15.16
CA SER A 419 -13.74 16.11 -14.50
C SER A 419 -14.36 15.06 -15.42
N ASP A 420 -13.97 14.98 -16.70
CA ASP A 420 -14.44 13.90 -17.56
C ASP A 420 -13.64 12.61 -17.29
N TYR A 421 -14.10 11.85 -16.30
CA TYR A 421 -13.48 10.59 -15.89
C TYR A 421 -13.32 9.60 -17.05
N ASN A 422 -14.27 9.54 -17.99
CA ASN A 422 -14.21 8.59 -19.10
C ASN A 422 -13.12 8.97 -20.10
N GLN A 423 -12.99 10.27 -20.39
CA GLN A 423 -11.90 10.78 -21.21
C GLN A 423 -10.54 10.53 -20.54
N LEU A 424 -10.40 10.86 -19.26
CA LEU A 424 -9.17 10.63 -18.49
C LEU A 424 -8.80 9.14 -18.48
N LYS A 425 -9.77 8.26 -18.25
CA LYS A 425 -9.57 6.81 -18.27
C LYS A 425 -9.11 6.31 -19.64
N LYS A 426 -9.70 6.85 -20.72
CA LYS A 426 -9.25 6.55 -22.08
C LYS A 426 -7.80 7.01 -22.29
N GLU A 427 -7.45 8.21 -21.85
CA GLU A 427 -6.10 8.76 -22.01
C GLU A 427 -5.05 7.96 -21.22
N LEU A 428 -5.36 7.55 -20.00
CA LEU A 428 -4.52 6.63 -19.22
C LEU A 428 -4.33 5.28 -19.94
N ASN A 429 -5.40 4.73 -20.53
CA ASN A 429 -5.31 3.48 -21.27
C ASN A 429 -4.43 3.62 -22.51
N ASP A 430 -4.61 4.69 -23.28
CA ASP A 430 -3.76 5.01 -24.44
C ASP A 430 -2.28 5.14 -24.01
N LEU A 431 -1.99 5.75 -22.84
CA LEU A 431 -0.63 5.88 -22.30
C LEU A 431 -0.04 4.53 -21.90
N ALA A 432 -0.79 3.70 -21.17
CA ALA A 432 -0.35 2.37 -20.77
C ALA A 432 -0.09 1.48 -22.00
N ASP A 433 -0.95 1.54 -23.01
CA ASP A 433 -0.77 0.80 -24.26
C ASP A 433 0.48 1.28 -25.01
N ALA A 434 0.73 2.60 -25.05
CA ALA A 434 1.97 3.15 -25.62
C ALA A 434 3.23 2.70 -24.87
N ILE A 435 3.18 2.62 -23.53
CA ILE A 435 4.28 2.08 -22.72
C ILE A 435 4.53 0.60 -23.05
N GLU A 436 3.47 -0.19 -23.14
CA GLU A 436 3.59 -1.59 -23.54
C GLU A 436 4.20 -1.73 -24.94
N GLU A 437 3.67 -0.99 -25.93
CA GLU A 437 4.10 -1.06 -27.33
C GLU A 437 5.54 -0.55 -27.53
N HIS A 438 5.86 0.64 -27.02
CA HIS A 438 7.10 1.33 -27.36
C HIS A 438 8.23 1.09 -26.37
N PHE A 439 7.93 0.90 -25.08
CA PHE A 439 8.97 0.71 -24.05
C PHE A 439 9.18 -0.77 -23.72
N PHE A 440 8.11 -1.52 -23.46
CA PHE A 440 8.24 -2.95 -23.17
C PHE A 440 8.45 -3.81 -24.42
N GLN A 441 7.86 -3.43 -25.56
CA GLN A 441 7.95 -4.15 -26.84
C GLN A 441 7.76 -5.68 -26.65
N PRO A 442 6.62 -6.14 -26.06
CA PRO A 442 6.48 -7.49 -25.54
C PRO A 442 6.68 -8.59 -26.59
N GLU A 443 6.27 -8.37 -27.84
CA GLU A 443 6.49 -9.32 -28.93
C GLU A 443 7.98 -9.47 -29.27
N LYS A 444 8.70 -8.35 -29.41
CA LYS A 444 10.15 -8.34 -29.69
C LYS A 444 10.95 -8.94 -28.55
N ASN A 445 10.57 -8.62 -27.30
CA ASN A 445 11.25 -9.07 -26.09
C ASN A 445 10.69 -10.41 -25.55
N LYS A 446 9.76 -11.07 -26.27
CA LYS A 446 9.13 -12.35 -25.88
C LYS A 446 8.58 -12.33 -24.44
N LEU A 447 8.02 -11.20 -24.02
CA LEU A 447 7.44 -11.02 -22.71
C LEU A 447 6.07 -11.69 -22.66
N GLN A 448 5.79 -12.45 -21.60
CA GLN A 448 4.50 -13.10 -21.45
C GLN A 448 3.57 -12.18 -20.67
N ARG A 449 2.36 -11.95 -21.20
CA ARG A 449 1.31 -11.19 -20.49
C ARG A 449 0.85 -11.97 -19.26
N LYS A 450 0.39 -11.24 -18.25
CA LYS A 450 -0.42 -11.82 -17.16
C LYS A 450 -1.58 -12.60 -17.79
N VAL A 451 -1.75 -13.86 -17.40
CA VAL A 451 -2.95 -14.63 -17.73
C VAL A 451 -4.00 -14.24 -16.70
N ASP A 452 -5.16 -13.78 -17.16
CA ASP A 452 -6.29 -13.36 -16.32
C ASP A 452 -6.88 -14.50 -15.47
#